data_AF-K9PDF8-F1
#
_entry.id   AF-K9PDF8-F1
#
_cell.length_a   1.000
_cell.length_b   1.000
_cell.length_c   1.000
_cell.angle_alpha   90.00
_cell.angle_beta   90.00
_cell.angle_gamma   90.00
#
_symmetry.space_group_name_H-M   'P 1'
#
loop_
_entity.id
_entity.type
_entity.pdbx_description
1 polymer ?
#
loop_
_entity_poly.entity_id
_entity_poly.type
_entity_poly.pdbx_seq_one_letter_code
_entity_poly.pdbx_strand_id
1 'polypeptide(L)'
;MKPNFEQMSVPELKKYVLEHRDDMEAMRVLFHHPSLKWKTMPPLVTADGTPIEENIRIASEAITSLSSANAQRVQQESNHQDE
;
A
#
# COMPACT_ATOMS: atom_id res chain seq x y z
N MET A 1 -14.70 17.09 -14.80
CA MET A 1 -15.49 16.80 -13.58
C MET A 1 -14.68 15.85 -12.72
N LYS A 2 -14.72 15.99 -11.39
CA LYS A 2 -14.04 15.05 -10.49
C LYS A 2 -14.79 13.71 -10.45
N PRO A 3 -14.10 12.55 -10.39
CA PRO A 3 -14.73 11.26 -10.17
C PRO A 3 -15.41 11.19 -8.80
N ASN A 4 -16.35 10.25 -8.64
CA ASN A 4 -16.91 9.94 -7.33
C ASN A 4 -16.01 8.93 -6.60
N PHE A 5 -15.09 9.44 -5.78
CA PHE A 5 -14.11 8.62 -5.07
C PHE A 5 -14.73 7.60 -4.10
N GLU A 6 -15.90 7.88 -3.54
CA GLU A 6 -16.57 6.97 -2.58
C GLU A 6 -17.09 5.69 -3.24
N GLN A 7 -17.31 5.72 -4.55
CA GLN A 7 -17.79 4.57 -5.33
C GLN A 7 -16.66 3.77 -5.97
N MET A 8 -15.43 4.29 -5.94
CA MET A 8 -14.27 3.63 -6.54
C MET A 8 -13.71 2.56 -5.62
N SER A 9 -13.28 1.45 -6.20
CA SER A 9 -12.53 0.42 -5.48
C SER A 9 -11.14 0.91 -5.07
N VAL A 10 -10.52 0.26 -4.08
CA VAL A 10 -9.15 0.58 -3.63
C VAL A 10 -8.12 0.56 -4.78
N PRO A 11 -8.10 -0.42 -5.71
CA PRO A 11 -7.19 -0.39 -6.86
C PRO A 11 -7.39 0.84 -7.77
N GLU A 12 -8.65 1.22 -8.03
CA GLU A 12 -8.97 2.39 -8.86
C GLU A 12 -8.54 3.69 -8.17
N LEU A 13 -8.82 3.82 -6.86
CA LEU A 13 -8.37 4.96 -6.05
C LEU A 13 -6.84 5.06 -6.01
N LYS A 14 -6.14 3.93 -5.85
CA LYS A 14 -4.68 3.90 -5.88
C LYS A 14 -4.15 4.40 -7.23
N LYS A 15 -4.71 3.92 -8.33
CA LYS A 15 -4.31 4.35 -9.68
C LYS A 15 -4.50 5.87 -9.83
N TYR A 16 -5.67 6.37 -9.47
CA TYR A 16 -5.98 7.81 -9.56
C TYR A 16 -5.02 8.65 -8.71
N VAL A 17 -4.81 8.29 -7.44
CA VAL A 17 -3.91 9.03 -6.53
C VAL A 17 -2.47 9.05 -7.05
N LEU A 18 -2.01 7.99 -7.71
CA LEU A 18 -0.67 7.96 -8.29
C LEU A 18 -0.51 8.89 -9.49
N GLU A 19 -1.58 9.09 -10.27
CA GLU A 19 -1.66 10.02 -11.41
C GLU A 19 -1.92 11.48 -10.96
N HIS A 20 -2.57 11.66 -9.80
CA HIS A 20 -3.01 12.96 -9.25
C HIS A 20 -2.53 13.17 -7.81
N ARG A 21 -1.20 13.26 -7.64
CA ARG A 21 -0.55 13.25 -6.30
C ARG A 21 -0.86 14.46 -5.42
N ASP A 22 -1.43 15.53 -5.99
CA ASP A 22 -1.85 16.75 -5.31
C ASP A 22 -3.32 16.73 -4.87
N ASP A 23 -4.12 15.76 -5.33
CA ASP A 23 -5.53 15.65 -4.96
C ASP A 23 -5.69 15.04 -3.55
N MET A 24 -5.65 15.93 -2.55
CA MET A 24 -5.82 15.60 -1.13
C MET A 24 -7.14 14.89 -0.82
N GLU A 25 -8.19 15.12 -1.63
CA GLU A 25 -9.49 14.49 -1.46
C GLU A 25 -9.41 13.00 -1.82
N ALA A 26 -8.86 12.68 -2.99
CA ALA A 26 -8.64 11.30 -3.42
C ALA A 26 -7.72 10.54 -2.46
N MET A 27 -6.65 11.18 -1.98
CA MET A 27 -5.78 10.61 -0.96
C MET A 27 -6.53 10.30 0.34
N ARG A 28 -7.32 11.26 0.84
CA ARG A 28 -8.11 11.06 2.06
C ARG A 28 -9.06 9.88 1.91
N VAL A 29 -9.79 9.81 0.80
CA VAL A 29 -10.74 8.71 0.54
C VAL A 29 -10.02 7.36 0.46
N LEU A 30 -8.88 7.29 -0.24
CA LEU A 30 -8.09 6.06 -0.31
C LEU A 30 -7.69 5.55 1.08
N PHE A 31 -7.12 6.42 1.92
CA PHE A 31 -6.63 6.02 3.25
C PHE A 31 -7.77 5.71 4.25
N HIS A 32 -8.96 6.29 4.07
CA HIS A 32 -10.13 6.00 4.91
C HIS A 32 -11.09 4.97 4.30
N HIS A 33 -10.73 4.36 3.17
CA HIS A 33 -11.61 3.42 2.49
C HIS A 33 -11.91 2.21 3.38
N PRO A 34 -13.18 1.80 3.58
CA PRO A 34 -13.57 0.80 4.57
C PRO A 34 -12.98 -0.59 4.32
N SER A 35 -12.64 -0.90 3.06
CA SER A 35 -11.98 -2.17 2.71
C SER A 35 -10.45 -2.16 2.85
N LEU A 36 -9.83 -0.99 3.09
CA LEU A 36 -8.39 -0.89 3.22
C LEU A 36 -7.95 -1.43 4.58
N LYS A 37 -7.21 -2.55 4.56
CA LYS A 37 -6.65 -3.16 5.76
C LYS A 37 -5.23 -2.67 5.98
N TRP A 38 -5.00 -2.07 7.15
CA TRP A 38 -3.70 -1.58 7.56
C TRP A 38 -3.01 -2.61 8.44
N LYS A 39 -1.72 -2.88 8.16
CA LYS A 39 -0.88 -3.68 9.05
C LYS A 39 -0.07 -2.74 9.94
N THR A 40 -0.36 -2.75 11.23
CA THR A 40 0.41 -1.98 12.21
C THR A 40 1.68 -2.74 12.53
N MET A 41 2.84 -2.10 12.38
CA MET A 41 4.14 -2.65 12.78
C MET A 41 4.43 -2.28 14.24
N PRO A 42 5.14 -3.15 14.99
CA PRO A 42 5.60 -2.79 16.32
C PRO A 42 6.64 -1.65 16.25
N PRO A 43 6.88 -0.92 17.36
CA PRO A 43 7.88 0.14 17.39
C PRO A 43 9.26 -0.34 16.93
N LEU A 44 9.89 0.36 16.00
CA LEU A 44 11.21 -0.03 15.49
C LEU A 44 12.35 0.40 16.42
N VAL A 45 12.06 1.34 17.31
CA VAL A 45 12.98 1.92 18.30
C VAL A 45 12.30 2.01 19.64
N THR A 46 13.11 2.00 20.71
CA THR A 46 12.68 2.33 22.06
C THR A 46 12.43 3.84 22.19
N ALA A 47 11.90 4.28 23.34
CA ALA A 47 11.60 5.69 23.60
C ALA A 47 12.85 6.60 23.62
N ASP A 48 14.01 6.04 23.97
CA ASP A 48 15.33 6.68 23.96
C ASP A 48 16.02 6.64 22.58
N GLY A 49 15.38 6.03 21.58
CA GLY A 49 15.88 5.96 20.20
C GLY A 49 16.79 4.77 19.90
N THR A 50 16.93 3.82 20.84
CA THR A 50 17.71 2.60 20.62
C THR A 50 16.95 1.65 19.68
N PRO A 51 17.58 1.12 18.61
CA PRO A 51 16.95 0.16 17.70
C PRO A 51 16.44 -1.11 18.40
N ILE A 52 15.25 -1.57 18.03
CA ILE A 52 14.71 -2.86 18.46
C ILE A 52 14.87 -3.86 17.30
N GLU A 53 16.00 -4.55 17.27
CA GLU A 53 16.42 -5.43 16.16
C GLU A 53 15.35 -6.46 15.75
N GLU A 54 14.66 -7.06 16.73
CA GLU A 54 13.56 -8.02 16.47
C GLU A 54 12.43 -7.36 15.65
N ASN A 55 12.02 -6.15 16.03
CA ASN A 55 10.94 -5.44 15.36
C ASN A 55 11.36 -4.96 13.97
N ILE A 56 12.62 -4.55 13.83
CA ILE A 56 13.22 -4.17 12.53
C ILE A 56 13.24 -5.37 11.59
N ARG A 57 13.62 -6.56 12.09
CA ARG A 57 13.59 -7.80 11.31
C ARG A 57 12.17 -8.13 10.85
N ILE A 58 11.20 -8.11 11.76
CA ILE A 58 9.78 -8.37 11.43
C ILE A 58 9.25 -7.38 10.37
N ALA A 59 9.56 -6.10 10.52
CA ALA A 59 9.15 -5.08 9.57
C ALA A 59 9.81 -5.28 8.19
N SER A 60 11.10 -5.59 8.17
CA SER A 60 11.86 -5.85 6.93
C SER A 60 11.30 -7.06 6.19
N GLU A 61 11.10 -8.19 6.88
CA GLU A 61 10.52 -9.40 6.30
C GLU A 61 9.13 -9.12 5.71
N ALA A 62 8.30 -8.35 6.41
CA ALA A 62 6.97 -7.98 5.93
C ALA A 62 7.01 -7.09 4.67
N ILE A 63 7.93 -6.13 4.60
CA ILE A 63 8.12 -5.27 3.42
C ILE A 63 8.61 -6.11 2.23
N THR A 64 9.60 -6.97 2.44
CA THR A 64 10.13 -7.86 1.39
C THR A 64 9.06 -8.79 0.85
N SER A 65 8.26 -9.41 1.73
CA SER A 65 7.16 -10.30 1.34
C SER A 65 6.08 -9.56 0.52
N LEU A 66 5.75 -8.32 0.88
CA LEU A 66 4.79 -7.51 0.12
C LEU A 66 5.34 -7.17 -1.28
N SER A 67 6.61 -6.79 -1.36
CA SER A 67 7.25 -6.45 -2.64
C SER A 67 7.32 -7.66 -3.58
N SER A 68 7.65 -8.85 -3.06
CA SER A 68 7.72 -10.06 -3.87
C SER A 68 6.33 -10.50 -4.36
N ALA A 69 5.30 -10.41 -3.51
CA ALA A 69 3.93 -10.70 -3.90
C ALA A 69 3.43 -9.76 -5.02
N ASN A 70 3.75 -8.47 -4.94
CA ASN A 70 3.42 -7.52 -6.01
C ASN A 70 4.16 -7.84 -7.33
N ALA A 71 5.45 -8.16 -7.26
CA ALA A 71 6.23 -8.53 -8.44
C ALA A 71 5.66 -9.78 -9.13
N GLN A 72 5.26 -10.79 -8.35
CA GLN A 72 4.61 -12.00 -8.88
C GLN A 72 3.28 -11.71 -9.58
N ARG A 73 2.44 -10.83 -9.00
CA ARG A 73 1.18 -10.42 -9.61
C ARG A 73 1.38 -9.74 -10.96
N VAL A 74 2.35 -8.82 -11.05
CA VAL A 74 2.68 -8.14 -12.31
C VAL A 74 3.13 -9.14 -13.38
N GLN A 75 3.93 -10.15 -13.01
CA GLN A 75 4.36 -11.20 -13.94
C GLN A 75 3.21 -12.11 -14.41
N GLN A 76 2.26 -12.42 -13.52
CA GLN A 76 1.08 -13.22 -13.89
C GLN A 76 0.15 -12.46 -14.84
N GLU A 77 -0.04 -11.17 -14.59
CA GLU A 77 -0.85 -10.28 -15.44
C GLU A 77 -0.22 -10.08 -16.83
N SER A 78 1.12 -10.00 -16.94
CA SER A 78 1.79 -9.94 -18.25
C SER A 78 1.67 -11.26 -19.02
N ASN A 79 1.81 -12.40 -18.34
CA ASN A 79 1.76 -13.71 -19.02
C ASN A 79 0.36 -14.07 -19.56
N HIS A 80 -0.72 -13.52 -18.98
CA HIS A 80 -2.09 -13.74 -19.47
C HIS A 80 -2.50 -12.78 -20.59
N GLN A 81 -1.67 -11.80 -20.97
CA GLN A 81 -1.93 -10.91 -22.11
C GLN A 81 -1.30 -11.42 -23.42
N ASP A 82 -0.41 -12.41 -23.33
CA ASP A 82 0.31 -13.00 -24.46
C ASP A 82 -0.30 -14.36 -24.93
N GLU A 83 -1.42 -14.80 -24.36
CA GLU A 83 -2.23 -15.97 -24.79
C GLU A 83 -3.58 -15.54 -25.40
#